data_AF-A0A382IXI4-F1
#
_entry.id   AF-A0A382IXI4-F1
#
_cell.length_a   1.000
_cell.length_b   1.000
_cell.length_c   1.000
_cell.angle_alpha   90.00
_cell.angle_beta   90.00
_cell.angle_gamma   90.00
#
_symmetry.space_group_name_H-M   'P 1'
#
loop_
_entity.id
_entity.type
_entity.pdbx_description
1 polymer ?
#
loop_
_entity_poly.entity_id
_entity_poly.type
_entity_poly.pdbx_seq_one_letter_code
_entity_poly.pdbx_strand_id
1 'polypeptide(L)'
;PINANNSAKLNASITIGNNPLPIESFYDLSIASIDLADYETSYLSSDRTGLGIGASYRVADKLLSFGAVMPIENRSGESLGTNKTLASSLEYGNPENASVALMVGLTREQDTLLGSEGFNAFSLRGAQTTTKFSTLKAQKQLTEKLSLIGLASIARSDMTSPNDSFVGRANNVKSSSFTLLASIKDFTDGDELTFFVSQPDRVSDGWLAIRLPSLADHSRNISYSTKNVNLEPNGREFNYGFSYKKDLTDDLTLALKHSIASNQNHSIDSNIVNSSYLGMAYKDIKLGFVKSLESQKLDAKLAYSYNF
;
A
#
# COMPACT_ATOMS: atom_id res chain seq x y z
N PRO A 1 -18.07 -18.54 -36.30
CA PRO A 1 -17.99 -19.77 -35.48
C PRO A 1 -17.19 -19.51 -34.20
N ILE A 2 -17.91 -19.24 -33.10
CA ILE A 2 -17.33 -18.99 -31.79
C ILE A 2 -16.96 -20.34 -31.20
N ASN A 3 -15.68 -20.67 -31.22
CA ASN A 3 -15.15 -21.84 -30.53
C ASN A 3 -14.25 -21.30 -29.40
N ALA A 4 -14.87 -20.91 -28.29
CA ALA A 4 -14.17 -20.53 -27.07
C ALA A 4 -14.30 -21.69 -26.08
N ASN A 5 -13.18 -22.37 -25.83
CA ASN A 5 -13.02 -23.23 -24.66
C ASN A 5 -13.29 -22.39 -23.39
N ASN A 6 -14.55 -22.38 -22.95
CA ASN A 6 -15.01 -21.74 -21.72
C ASN A 6 -14.72 -22.67 -20.52
N SER A 7 -13.48 -23.13 -20.38
CA SER A 7 -13.09 -23.93 -19.23
C SER A 7 -12.93 -23.00 -18.02
N ALA A 8 -13.83 -23.15 -17.05
CA ALA A 8 -13.67 -22.54 -15.75
C ALA A 8 -12.37 -23.04 -15.11
N LYS A 9 -11.54 -22.11 -14.61
CA LYS A 9 -10.26 -22.45 -13.98
C LYS A 9 -10.29 -22.07 -12.51
N LEU A 10 -10.21 -23.07 -11.64
CA LEU A 10 -10.02 -22.91 -10.20
C LEU A 10 -8.52 -23.00 -9.89
N ASN A 11 -7.99 -22.01 -9.18
CA ASN A 11 -6.66 -22.06 -8.58
C ASN A 11 -6.83 -21.91 -7.07
N ALA A 12 -6.09 -22.72 -6.29
CA ALA A 12 -5.98 -22.55 -4.85
C ALA A 12 -4.50 -22.46 -4.50
N SER A 13 -4.16 -21.62 -3.53
CA SER A 13 -2.79 -21.48 -3.06
C SER A 13 -2.73 -21.36 -1.54
N ILE A 14 -1.58 -21.80 -1.02
CA ILE A 14 -1.14 -21.56 0.35
C ILE A 14 0.22 -20.89 0.21
N THR A 15 0.40 -19.75 0.87
CA THR A 15 1.62 -18.95 0.81
C THR A 15 2.17 -18.72 2.21
N ILE A 16 3.49 -18.63 2.33
CA ILE A 16 4.15 -18.15 3.53
C ILE A 16 4.91 -16.90 3.13
N GLY A 17 4.65 -15.79 3.81
CA GLY A 17 5.32 -14.52 3.54
C GLY A 17 4.86 -13.78 2.28
N ASN A 18 3.61 -13.98 1.84
CA ASN A 18 2.98 -13.22 0.75
C ASN A 18 1.60 -12.74 1.16
N ASN A 19 1.07 -11.72 0.48
CA ASN A 19 -0.31 -11.27 0.67
C ASN A 19 -1.30 -12.37 0.21
N PRO A 20 -2.56 -12.34 0.68
CA PRO A 20 -3.58 -13.25 0.19
C PRO A 20 -3.85 -12.99 -1.30
N LEU A 21 -4.21 -14.05 -2.05
CA LEU A 21 -4.41 -13.98 -3.52
C LEU A 21 -5.22 -12.77 -4.02
N PRO A 22 -6.31 -12.32 -3.37
CA PRO A 22 -7.05 -11.16 -3.83
C PRO A 22 -6.24 -9.87 -3.81
N ILE A 23 -5.37 -9.68 -2.83
CA ILE A 23 -4.54 -8.48 -2.71
C ILE A 23 -3.41 -8.55 -3.74
N GLU A 24 -2.69 -9.68 -3.81
CA GLU A 24 -1.64 -9.91 -4.81
C GLU A 24 -2.16 -9.67 -6.23
N SER A 25 -3.23 -10.35 -6.63
CA SER A 25 -3.81 -10.21 -7.97
C SER A 25 -4.37 -8.81 -8.24
N PHE A 26 -4.75 -8.05 -7.20
CA PHE A 26 -5.30 -6.72 -7.35
C PHE A 26 -4.20 -5.68 -7.60
N TYR A 27 -3.04 -5.83 -6.98
CA TYR A 27 -1.89 -4.94 -7.20
C TYR A 27 -0.90 -5.47 -8.24
N ASP A 28 -1.09 -6.70 -8.73
CA ASP A 28 -0.32 -7.23 -9.85
C ASP A 28 -0.54 -6.40 -11.13
N LEU A 29 0.55 -6.26 -11.90
CA LEU A 29 0.62 -5.42 -13.08
C LEU A 29 0.58 -6.24 -14.35
N SER A 30 -0.15 -5.72 -15.34
CA SER A 30 -0.09 -6.21 -16.72
C SER A 30 0.45 -5.18 -17.70
N ILE A 31 0.42 -3.87 -17.39
CA ILE A 31 0.54 -2.83 -18.41
C ILE A 31 1.57 -1.72 -18.15
N ALA A 32 2.19 -1.62 -16.97
CA ALA A 32 3.21 -0.60 -16.66
C ALA A 32 4.40 -1.15 -15.85
N SER A 33 5.55 -0.48 -15.91
CA SER A 33 6.78 -0.81 -15.14
C SER A 33 6.77 -0.31 -13.68
N ILE A 34 5.65 0.21 -13.16
CA ILE A 34 5.53 0.74 -11.79
C ILE A 34 4.84 -0.28 -10.91
N ASP A 35 5.50 -0.74 -9.83
CA ASP A 35 4.91 -1.60 -8.81
C ASP A 35 3.68 -0.92 -8.16
N LEU A 36 2.46 -1.49 -8.34
CA LEU A 36 1.27 -0.89 -7.73
C LEU A 36 1.22 -1.13 -6.22
N ALA A 37 2.04 -2.06 -5.70
CA ALA A 37 2.16 -2.29 -4.27
C ALA A 37 2.68 -1.04 -3.54
N ASP A 38 3.39 -0.13 -4.23
CA ASP A 38 3.80 1.18 -3.70
C ASP A 38 2.60 2.07 -3.31
N TYR A 39 1.39 1.73 -3.79
CA TYR A 39 0.14 2.45 -3.51
C TYR A 39 -0.84 1.62 -2.67
N GLU A 40 -0.39 0.52 -2.08
CA GLU A 40 -1.14 -0.19 -1.04
C GLU A 40 -1.32 0.72 0.19
N THR A 41 -2.50 0.64 0.80
CA THR A 41 -2.78 1.34 2.06
C THR A 41 -2.16 0.58 3.23
N SER A 42 -1.84 1.27 4.33
CA SER A 42 -1.12 0.67 5.48
C SER A 42 -1.83 -0.55 6.09
N TYR A 43 -3.15 -0.54 6.11
CA TYR A 43 -3.98 -1.66 6.58
C TYR A 43 -4.06 -2.85 5.60
N LEU A 44 -3.45 -2.75 4.41
CA LEU A 44 -3.29 -3.85 3.44
C LEU A 44 -1.83 -4.29 3.32
N SER A 45 -0.90 -3.36 3.51
CA SER A 45 0.53 -3.64 3.63
C SER A 45 0.79 -4.36 4.97
N SER A 46 0.34 -5.60 5.08
CA SER A 46 0.95 -6.52 6.03
C SER A 46 2.43 -6.64 5.66
N ASP A 47 3.32 -6.83 6.63
CA ASP A 47 4.77 -6.97 6.43
C ASP A 47 5.15 -8.24 5.64
N ARG A 48 4.37 -8.63 4.61
CA ARG A 48 4.48 -9.83 3.76
C ARG A 48 5.02 -11.02 4.55
N THR A 49 4.38 -11.25 5.70
CA THR A 49 4.81 -12.24 6.70
C THR A 49 3.55 -12.86 7.31
N GLY A 50 3.56 -14.18 7.46
CA GLY A 50 2.39 -14.95 7.87
C GLY A 50 2.02 -16.04 6.88
N LEU A 51 0.93 -16.75 7.19
CA LEU A 51 0.33 -17.80 6.37
C LEU A 51 -0.86 -17.24 5.60
N GLY A 52 -0.75 -17.22 4.27
CA GLY A 52 -1.83 -16.89 3.35
C GLY A 52 -2.51 -18.13 2.80
N ILE A 53 -3.84 -18.08 2.69
CA ILE A 53 -4.64 -19.05 1.94
C ILE A 53 -5.50 -18.28 0.95
N GLY A 54 -5.67 -18.82 -0.25
CA GLY A 54 -6.52 -18.17 -1.25
C GLY A 54 -7.03 -19.13 -2.30
N ALA A 55 -8.14 -18.74 -2.92
CA ALA A 55 -8.66 -19.37 -4.11
C ALA A 55 -9.09 -18.31 -5.12
N SER A 56 -8.91 -18.60 -6.40
CA SER A 56 -9.42 -17.80 -7.49
C SER A 56 -10.14 -18.67 -8.51
N TYR A 57 -11.22 -18.14 -9.06
CA TYR A 57 -12.09 -18.81 -10.01
C TYR A 57 -12.29 -17.89 -11.20
N ARG A 58 -11.79 -18.32 -12.36
CA ARG A 58 -11.91 -17.59 -13.62
C ARG A 58 -12.97 -18.22 -14.50
N VAL A 59 -13.92 -17.41 -14.98
CA VAL A 59 -14.93 -17.79 -15.97
C VAL A 59 -15.01 -16.69 -17.01
N ALA A 60 -14.67 -17.00 -18.25
CA ALA A 60 -14.54 -16.02 -19.33
C ALA A 60 -13.64 -14.83 -18.90
N ASP A 61 -14.16 -13.62 -18.95
CA ASP A 61 -13.51 -12.35 -18.61
C ASP A 61 -13.69 -11.96 -17.14
N LYS A 62 -14.13 -12.88 -16.27
CA LYS A 62 -14.33 -12.63 -14.84
C LYS A 62 -13.33 -13.42 -14.02
N LEU A 63 -12.68 -12.76 -13.07
CA LEU A 63 -11.88 -13.39 -12.03
C LEU A 63 -12.49 -13.05 -10.67
N LEU A 64 -13.01 -14.08 -10.00
CA LEU A 64 -13.41 -13.99 -8.60
C LEU A 64 -12.28 -14.55 -7.75
N SER A 65 -11.89 -13.86 -6.68
CA SER A 65 -10.91 -14.38 -5.73
C SER A 65 -11.30 -14.13 -4.29
N PHE A 66 -10.84 -15.02 -3.42
CA PHE A 66 -10.99 -14.94 -1.97
C PHE A 66 -9.68 -15.34 -1.33
N GLY A 67 -9.35 -14.73 -0.20
CA GLY A 67 -8.17 -15.12 0.53
C GLY A 67 -8.13 -14.55 1.93
N ALA A 68 -7.37 -15.22 2.78
CA ALA A 68 -7.10 -14.79 4.13
C ALA A 68 -5.60 -14.90 4.43
N VAL A 69 -5.10 -14.01 5.27
CA VAL A 69 -3.75 -14.09 5.84
C VAL A 69 -3.84 -14.02 7.34
N MET A 70 -2.99 -14.78 8.02
CA MET A 70 -2.87 -14.76 9.47
C MET A 70 -1.40 -14.84 9.88
N PRO A 71 -1.03 -14.24 11.02
CA PRO A 71 0.31 -14.36 11.55
C PRO A 71 0.61 -15.81 11.95
N ILE A 72 1.89 -16.20 11.89
CA ILE A 72 2.38 -17.48 12.39
C ILE A 72 3.46 -17.25 13.43
N GLU A 73 3.39 -17.94 14.56
CA GLU A 73 4.40 -17.84 15.61
C GLU A 73 5.52 -18.86 15.37
N ASN A 74 6.76 -18.41 15.51
CA ASN A 74 7.92 -19.28 15.49
C ASN A 74 8.16 -19.93 16.88
N ARG A 75 9.12 -20.84 16.96
CA ARG A 75 9.44 -21.53 18.23
C ARG A 75 10.05 -20.63 19.31
N SER A 76 10.60 -19.46 18.95
CA SER A 76 11.08 -18.45 19.89
C SER A 76 9.95 -17.54 20.40
N GLY A 77 8.72 -17.70 19.92
CA GLY A 77 7.56 -16.88 20.30
C GLY A 77 7.46 -15.56 19.53
N GLU A 78 8.26 -15.37 18.48
CA GLU A 78 8.13 -14.22 17.59
C GLU A 78 7.09 -14.52 16.51
N SER A 79 6.22 -13.54 16.27
CA SER A 79 5.19 -13.61 15.23
C SER A 79 5.76 -13.17 13.89
N LEU A 80 5.63 -14.02 12.88
CA LEU A 80 5.79 -13.64 11.48
C LEU A 80 4.45 -13.10 11.00
N GLY A 81 4.39 -11.78 10.83
CA GLY A 81 3.19 -11.03 10.53
C GLY A 81 2.50 -10.54 11.79
N THR A 82 1.73 -9.47 11.64
CA THR A 82 0.97 -8.82 12.73
C THR A 82 -0.53 -8.75 12.39
N ASN A 83 -0.85 -8.75 11.10
CA ASN A 83 -2.21 -8.50 10.61
C ASN A 83 -2.93 -9.80 10.26
N LYS A 84 -4.24 -9.82 10.55
CA LYS A 84 -5.18 -10.82 10.04
C LYS A 84 -6.07 -10.17 9.00
N THR A 85 -6.02 -10.62 7.76
CA THR A 85 -6.83 -10.05 6.68
C THR A 85 -7.72 -11.10 6.05
N LEU A 86 -8.96 -10.74 5.75
CA LEU A 86 -9.87 -11.47 4.89
C LEU A 86 -10.28 -10.55 3.74
N ALA A 87 -10.04 -10.98 2.50
CA ALA A 87 -10.34 -10.19 1.32
C ALA A 87 -11.07 -11.02 0.27
N SER A 88 -11.86 -10.33 -0.54
CA SER A 88 -12.44 -10.85 -1.76
C SER A 88 -12.31 -9.81 -2.86
N SER A 89 -12.03 -10.25 -4.08
CA SER A 89 -12.02 -9.37 -5.25
C SER A 89 -12.79 -9.96 -6.42
N LEU A 90 -13.42 -9.09 -7.19
CA LEU A 90 -14.04 -9.40 -8.47
C LEU A 90 -13.44 -8.48 -9.53
N GLU A 91 -12.75 -9.07 -10.50
CA GLU A 91 -12.24 -8.39 -11.69
C GLU A 91 -13.08 -8.80 -12.90
N TYR A 92 -13.44 -7.81 -13.71
CA TYR A 92 -14.16 -7.97 -14.96
C TYR A 92 -13.37 -7.33 -16.11
N GLY A 93 -13.23 -8.05 -17.21
CA GLY A 93 -12.53 -7.63 -18.42
C GLY A 93 -11.17 -8.30 -18.61
N ASN A 94 -10.37 -7.76 -19.52
CA ASN A 94 -9.00 -8.21 -19.76
C ASN A 94 -8.03 -7.11 -19.28
N PRO A 95 -7.21 -7.36 -18.24
CA PRO A 95 -6.19 -6.41 -17.77
C PRO A 95 -5.28 -5.82 -18.87
N GLU A 96 -4.99 -6.59 -19.93
CA GLU A 96 -4.16 -6.14 -21.05
C GLU A 96 -4.87 -5.13 -21.99
N ASN A 97 -6.20 -4.98 -21.89
CA ASN A 97 -6.98 -4.08 -22.73
C ASN A 97 -7.88 -3.14 -21.90
N ALA A 98 -8.82 -3.70 -21.15
CA ALA A 98 -9.67 -2.94 -20.25
C ALA A 98 -10.20 -3.88 -19.15
N SER A 99 -9.98 -3.51 -17.89
CA SER A 99 -10.58 -4.21 -16.76
C SER A 99 -10.95 -3.25 -15.63
N VAL A 100 -11.91 -3.70 -14.83
CA VAL A 100 -12.30 -3.08 -13.57
C VAL A 100 -12.33 -4.15 -12.51
N ALA A 101 -11.67 -3.90 -11.38
CA ALA A 101 -11.67 -4.76 -10.22
C ALA A 101 -12.19 -4.03 -8.99
N LEU A 102 -13.07 -4.69 -8.24
CA LEU A 102 -13.50 -4.27 -6.92
C LEU A 102 -12.99 -5.27 -5.90
N MET A 103 -12.28 -4.78 -4.90
CA MET A 103 -11.84 -5.56 -3.75
C MET A 103 -12.52 -5.04 -2.49
N VAL A 104 -12.98 -5.94 -1.63
CA VAL A 104 -13.52 -5.63 -0.32
C VAL A 104 -12.89 -6.53 0.72
N GLY A 105 -12.77 -6.05 1.94
CA GLY A 105 -12.21 -6.88 3.00
C GLY A 105 -12.23 -6.28 4.38
N LEU A 106 -11.65 -7.07 5.29
CA LEU A 106 -11.51 -6.78 6.69
C LEU A 106 -10.07 -7.07 7.08
N THR A 107 -9.38 -6.08 7.62
CA THR A 107 -8.07 -6.27 8.27
C THR A 107 -8.23 -6.06 9.77
N ARG A 108 -7.59 -6.92 10.56
CA ARG A 108 -7.35 -6.68 11.98
C ARG A 108 -5.87 -6.52 12.23
N GLU A 109 -5.50 -5.35 12.73
CA GLU A 109 -4.14 -5.04 13.16
C GLU A 109 -4.05 -5.20 14.68
N GLN A 110 -2.91 -5.71 15.16
CA GLN A 110 -2.61 -5.86 16.58
C GLN A 110 -1.60 -4.80 16.99
N ASP A 111 -1.87 -4.12 18.10
CA ASP A 111 -0.97 -3.10 18.69
C ASP A 111 -0.68 -1.88 17.80
N THR A 112 -1.50 -1.64 16.76
CA THR A 112 -1.36 -0.50 15.84
C THR A 112 -2.72 0.13 15.51
N LEU A 113 -2.69 1.34 14.94
CA LEU A 113 -3.82 2.00 14.29
C LEU A 113 -3.36 2.49 12.92
N LEU A 114 -3.85 1.90 11.82
CA LEU A 114 -3.47 2.29 10.46
C LEU A 114 -1.94 2.21 10.24
N GLY A 115 -1.30 1.18 10.78
CA GLY A 115 0.16 1.01 10.73
C GLY A 115 0.96 1.90 11.69
N SER A 116 0.32 2.67 12.58
CA SER A 116 1.04 3.50 13.55
C SER A 116 1.69 2.66 14.65
N GLU A 117 2.84 3.10 15.15
CA GLU A 117 3.50 2.54 16.32
C GLU A 117 3.38 3.47 17.54
N GLY A 118 3.24 2.89 18.73
CA GLY A 118 3.19 3.62 20.00
C GLY A 118 4.20 3.10 21.01
N PHE A 119 4.86 4.01 21.74
CA PHE A 119 5.93 3.68 22.68
C PHE A 119 5.67 4.23 24.09
N ASN A 120 6.20 3.53 25.10
CA ASN A 120 6.15 3.92 26.51
C ASN A 120 4.72 4.26 26.98
N ALA A 121 4.51 5.44 27.57
CA ALA A 121 3.21 5.89 28.07
C ALA A 121 2.15 6.06 26.97
N PHE A 122 2.55 6.07 25.69
CA PHE A 122 1.64 6.12 24.53
C PHE A 122 1.64 4.80 23.76
N SER A 123 2.01 3.69 24.41
CA SER A 123 1.98 2.37 23.78
C SER A 123 0.58 2.01 23.30
N LEU A 124 0.52 1.33 22.15
CA LEU A 124 -0.70 0.76 21.60
C LEU A 124 -0.85 -0.73 21.96
N ARG A 125 0.02 -1.27 22.81
CA ARG A 125 0.02 -2.68 23.19
C ARG A 125 -1.32 -3.11 23.77
N GLY A 126 -1.84 -4.23 23.28
CA GLY A 126 -3.16 -4.77 23.62
C GLY A 126 -4.31 -4.21 22.79
N ALA A 127 -4.09 -3.16 21.98
CA ALA A 127 -5.13 -2.65 21.10
C ALA A 127 -5.37 -3.59 19.91
N GLN A 128 -6.62 -3.62 19.46
CA GLN A 128 -7.03 -4.29 18.23
C GLN A 128 -7.74 -3.27 17.35
N THR A 129 -7.16 -3.02 16.18
CA THR A 129 -7.78 -2.17 15.16
C THR A 129 -8.46 -3.05 14.13
N THR A 130 -9.76 -2.85 13.91
CA THR A 130 -10.48 -3.51 12.82
C THR A 130 -10.78 -2.49 11.74
N THR A 131 -10.25 -2.73 10.55
CA THR A 131 -10.42 -1.90 9.36
C THR A 131 -11.30 -2.62 8.36
N LYS A 132 -12.41 -1.99 7.96
CA LYS A 132 -13.23 -2.43 6.83
C LYS A 132 -12.89 -1.58 5.63
N PHE A 133 -12.58 -2.19 4.50
CA PHE A 133 -12.12 -1.46 3.32
C PHE A 133 -12.83 -1.91 2.05
N SER A 134 -12.84 -1.00 1.08
CA SER A 134 -13.21 -1.24 -0.31
C SER A 134 -12.23 -0.51 -1.21
N THR A 135 -11.73 -1.20 -2.23
CA THR A 135 -10.76 -0.66 -3.18
C THR A 135 -11.22 -0.95 -4.60
N LEU A 136 -11.18 0.07 -5.45
CA LEU A 136 -11.50 0.00 -6.86
C LEU A 136 -10.22 0.18 -7.68
N LYS A 137 -10.02 -0.70 -8.66
CA LYS A 137 -8.99 -0.57 -9.70
C LYS A 137 -9.69 -0.51 -11.04
N ALA A 138 -9.31 0.44 -11.88
CA ALA A 138 -9.74 0.51 -13.27
C ALA A 138 -8.49 0.69 -14.13
N GLN A 139 -8.36 -0.10 -15.18
CA GLN A 139 -7.23 0.01 -16.10
C GLN A 139 -7.67 -0.15 -17.54
N LYS A 140 -7.01 0.58 -18.44
CA LYS A 140 -7.36 0.59 -19.86
C LYS A 140 -6.16 0.95 -20.73
N GLN A 141 -5.91 0.12 -21.73
CA GLN A 141 -5.11 0.41 -22.91
C GLN A 141 -5.92 1.33 -23.83
N LEU A 142 -5.55 2.61 -23.90
CA LEU A 142 -6.24 3.60 -24.73
C LEU A 142 -5.82 3.54 -26.20
N THR A 143 -4.55 3.25 -26.46
CA THR A 143 -3.95 3.03 -27.79
C THR A 143 -2.96 1.88 -27.68
N GLU A 144 -2.34 1.40 -28.77
CA GLU A 144 -1.30 0.36 -28.69
C GLU A 144 -0.12 0.73 -27.75
N LYS A 145 0.09 2.02 -27.48
CA LYS A 145 1.21 2.54 -26.69
C LYS A 145 0.82 3.16 -25.35
N LEU A 146 -0.40 3.68 -25.22
CA LEU A 146 -0.86 4.42 -24.05
C LEU A 146 -1.79 3.59 -23.17
N SER A 147 -1.44 3.46 -21.89
CA SER A 147 -2.22 2.77 -20.86
C SER A 147 -2.53 3.71 -19.70
N LEU A 148 -3.74 3.60 -19.14
CA LEU A 148 -4.15 4.29 -17.91
C LEU A 148 -4.51 3.29 -16.81
N ILE A 149 -4.16 3.62 -15.58
CA ILE A 149 -4.55 2.88 -14.37
C ILE A 149 -5.07 3.88 -13.34
N GLY A 150 -6.18 3.56 -12.70
CA GLY A 150 -6.72 4.28 -11.56
C GLY A 150 -6.98 3.33 -10.41
N LEU A 151 -6.60 3.75 -9.21
CA LEU A 151 -6.82 3.07 -7.94
C LEU A 151 -7.52 4.04 -6.99
N ALA A 152 -8.50 3.57 -6.23
CA ALA A 152 -9.14 4.35 -5.18
C ALA A 152 -9.54 3.43 -4.03
N SER A 153 -9.20 3.80 -2.80
CA SER A 153 -9.56 3.07 -1.58
C SER A 153 -10.39 3.94 -0.66
N ILE A 154 -11.32 3.31 0.04
CA ILE A 154 -11.99 3.87 1.21
C ILE A 154 -11.95 2.85 2.34
N ALA A 155 -11.79 3.34 3.56
CA ALA A 155 -11.77 2.49 4.74
C ALA A 155 -12.40 3.14 5.97
N ARG A 156 -12.81 2.28 6.90
CA ARG A 156 -13.23 2.66 8.24
C ARG A 156 -12.53 1.78 9.27
N SER A 157 -11.88 2.41 10.23
CA SER A 157 -11.13 1.74 11.30
C SER A 157 -11.68 2.11 12.68
N ASP A 158 -11.74 1.10 13.55
CA ASP A 158 -12.12 1.23 14.95
C ASP A 158 -11.09 0.46 15.80
N MET A 159 -10.50 1.12 16.80
CA MET A 159 -9.45 0.56 17.66
C MET A 159 -9.93 0.43 19.10
N THR A 160 -9.75 -0.73 19.71
CA THR A 160 -10.01 -0.93 21.15
C THR A 160 -9.00 -0.17 22.01
N SER A 161 -9.31 0.05 23.29
CA SER A 161 -8.34 0.70 24.18
C SER A 161 -7.09 -0.19 24.37
N PRO A 162 -5.87 0.35 24.23
CA PRO A 162 -4.65 -0.34 24.62
C PRO A 162 -4.54 -0.49 26.15
N ASN A 163 -3.66 -1.39 26.57
CA ASN A 163 -3.35 -1.65 27.97
C ASN A 163 -2.37 -0.61 28.52
N ASP A 164 -2.60 -0.13 29.75
CA ASP A 164 -1.66 0.73 30.49
C ASP A 164 -1.10 1.93 29.69
N SER A 165 -1.98 2.60 28.94
CA SER A 165 -1.59 3.68 28.03
C SER A 165 -2.38 4.96 28.28
N PHE A 166 -1.76 6.09 27.93
CA PHE A 166 -2.42 7.38 27.76
C PHE A 166 -3.21 7.45 26.45
N VAL A 167 -2.95 6.55 25.50
CA VAL A 167 -3.80 6.38 24.33
C VAL A 167 -5.01 5.53 24.75
N GLY A 168 -6.19 5.94 24.30
CA GLY A 168 -7.45 5.21 24.45
C GLY A 168 -7.89 4.62 23.12
N ARG A 169 -9.18 4.28 23.04
CA ARG A 169 -9.81 3.80 21.80
C ARG A 169 -9.78 4.86 20.69
N ALA A 170 -9.80 4.40 19.45
CA ALA A 170 -10.13 5.22 18.28
C ALA A 170 -11.47 4.75 17.70
N ASN A 171 -12.29 5.67 17.21
CA ASN A 171 -13.62 5.34 16.70
C ASN A 171 -13.92 6.10 15.41
N ASN A 172 -14.57 5.42 14.47
CA ASN A 172 -15.07 5.96 13.23
C ASN A 172 -13.96 6.65 12.41
N VAL A 173 -12.76 6.10 12.41
CA VAL A 173 -11.64 6.63 11.63
C VAL A 173 -11.87 6.31 10.17
N LYS A 174 -12.29 7.30 9.38
CA LYS A 174 -12.57 7.15 7.94
C LYS A 174 -11.36 7.60 7.15
N SER A 175 -10.84 6.75 6.28
CA SER A 175 -9.70 7.10 5.42
C SER A 175 -9.97 6.81 3.95
N SER A 176 -9.17 7.43 3.09
CA SER A 176 -9.23 7.26 1.64
C SER A 176 -7.89 7.55 0.97
N SER A 177 -7.61 6.83 -0.10
CA SER A 177 -6.46 7.06 -0.97
C SER A 177 -6.86 6.99 -2.44
N PHE A 178 -6.06 7.57 -3.32
CA PHE A 178 -6.20 7.33 -4.75
C PHE A 178 -4.86 7.44 -5.47
N THR A 179 -4.77 6.78 -6.62
CA THR A 179 -3.64 6.88 -7.54
C THR A 179 -4.16 6.87 -8.97
N LEU A 180 -3.60 7.72 -9.82
CA LEU A 180 -3.77 7.70 -11.26
C LEU A 180 -2.40 7.58 -11.91
N LEU A 181 -2.26 6.64 -12.86
CA LEU A 181 -1.05 6.42 -13.63
C LEU A 181 -1.36 6.45 -15.12
N ALA A 182 -0.44 7.02 -15.90
CA ALA A 182 -0.44 6.97 -17.35
C ALA A 182 0.90 6.46 -17.83
N SER A 183 0.94 5.32 -18.53
CA SER A 183 2.16 4.75 -19.11
C SER A 183 2.11 4.83 -20.64
N ILE A 184 3.23 5.26 -21.23
CA ILE A 184 3.44 5.37 -22.67
C ILE A 184 4.64 4.48 -23.00
N LYS A 185 4.39 3.40 -23.73
CA LYS A 185 5.42 2.51 -24.26
C LYS A 185 5.84 2.95 -25.66
N ASP A 186 7.11 2.71 -26.00
CA ASP A 186 7.71 2.99 -27.29
C ASP A 186 7.44 4.42 -27.76
N PHE A 187 7.66 5.39 -26.86
CA PHE A 187 7.57 6.81 -27.20
C PHE A 187 8.60 7.19 -28.25
N THR A 188 9.83 6.67 -28.13
CA THR A 188 10.86 6.77 -29.16
C THR A 188 11.20 5.43 -29.79
N ASP A 189 11.33 4.37 -28.99
CA ASP A 189 11.51 2.93 -29.31
C ASP A 189 12.24 2.28 -28.12
N GLY A 190 11.75 1.13 -27.64
CA GLY A 190 12.34 0.42 -26.51
C GLY A 190 12.33 1.21 -25.19
N ASP A 191 11.40 2.16 -25.05
CA ASP A 191 11.28 3.02 -23.89
C ASP A 191 9.88 3.03 -23.27
N GLU A 192 9.81 3.34 -21.98
CA GLU A 192 8.56 3.51 -21.25
C GLU A 192 8.63 4.80 -20.43
N LEU A 193 7.66 5.69 -20.67
CA LEU A 193 7.45 6.92 -19.91
C LEU A 193 6.17 6.77 -19.11
N THR A 194 6.25 6.93 -17.79
CA THR A 194 5.09 6.87 -16.91
C THR A 194 4.93 8.17 -16.14
N PHE A 195 3.70 8.67 -16.04
CA PHE A 195 3.30 9.77 -15.18
C PHE A 195 2.39 9.25 -14.08
N PHE A 196 2.47 9.84 -12.90
CA PHE A 196 1.56 9.50 -11.81
C PHE A 196 1.14 10.73 -11.02
N VAL A 197 -0.06 10.65 -10.46
CA VAL A 197 -0.54 11.47 -9.35
C VAL A 197 -1.18 10.57 -8.31
N SER A 198 -0.85 10.75 -7.05
CA SER A 198 -1.42 9.98 -5.96
C SER A 198 -1.63 10.84 -4.73
N GLN A 199 -2.60 10.41 -3.92
CA GLN A 199 -2.78 10.83 -2.55
C GLN A 199 -2.65 9.57 -1.69
N PRO A 200 -1.65 9.50 -0.80
CA PRO A 200 -1.57 8.46 0.22
C PRO A 200 -2.84 8.40 1.08
N ASP A 201 -2.97 7.34 1.88
CA ASP A 201 -4.15 7.18 2.73
C ASP A 201 -4.29 8.34 3.72
N ARG A 202 -5.39 9.10 3.59
CA ARG A 202 -5.67 10.26 4.42
C ARG A 202 -6.92 10.03 5.25
N VAL A 203 -6.80 10.19 6.56
CA VAL A 203 -7.96 10.28 7.46
C VAL A 203 -8.80 11.52 7.14
N SER A 204 -10.10 11.36 7.07
CA SER A 204 -11.08 12.41 6.77
C SER A 204 -12.03 12.71 7.93
N ASP A 205 -12.14 11.79 8.88
CA ASP A 205 -13.00 11.87 10.05
C ASP A 205 -12.57 10.81 11.06
N GLY A 206 -12.92 10.99 12.32
CA GLY A 206 -12.63 10.06 13.41
C GLY A 206 -11.84 10.71 14.54
N TRP A 207 -11.85 10.05 15.70
CA TRP A 207 -11.21 10.56 16.89
C TRP A 207 -10.43 9.49 17.63
N LEU A 208 -9.39 9.94 18.34
CA LEU A 208 -8.58 9.16 19.25
C LEU A 208 -8.80 9.68 20.68
N ALA A 209 -9.15 8.80 21.60
CA ALA A 209 -9.20 9.15 23.02
C ALA A 209 -7.78 9.28 23.57
N ILE A 210 -7.50 10.36 24.28
CA ILE A 210 -6.27 10.56 25.06
C ILE A 210 -6.66 10.71 26.53
N ARG A 211 -6.05 9.90 27.39
CA ARG A 211 -6.22 9.93 28.84
C ARG A 211 -5.20 10.90 29.43
N LEU A 212 -5.69 11.92 30.12
CA LEU A 212 -4.89 12.95 30.76
C LEU A 212 -4.91 12.76 32.27
N PRO A 213 -3.76 12.51 32.92
CA PRO A 213 -3.70 12.38 34.38
C PRO A 213 -4.02 13.72 35.05
N SER A 214 -4.74 13.67 36.16
CA SER A 214 -4.90 14.79 37.07
C SER A 214 -3.70 14.90 38.01
N LEU A 215 -3.66 15.98 38.80
CA LEU A 215 -2.84 15.99 40.00
C LEU A 215 -3.24 14.86 40.95
N ALA A 216 -2.28 14.37 41.72
CA ALA A 216 -2.53 13.40 42.76
C ALA A 216 -3.37 14.05 43.87
N ASP A 217 -4.37 13.35 44.37
CA ASP A 217 -5.12 13.78 45.55
C ASP A 217 -4.27 13.66 46.83
N HIS A 218 -4.81 14.08 47.97
CA HIS A 218 -4.13 13.98 49.27
C HIS A 218 -3.78 12.53 49.66
N SER A 219 -4.45 11.54 49.08
CA SER A 219 -4.21 10.10 49.27
C SER A 219 -3.24 9.53 48.23
N ARG A 220 -2.65 10.37 47.38
CA ARG A 220 -1.74 10.01 46.27
C ARG A 220 -2.40 9.21 45.14
N ASN A 221 -3.72 9.28 44.99
CA ASN A 221 -4.40 8.69 43.84
C ASN A 221 -4.37 9.66 42.66
N ILE A 222 -4.13 9.14 41.45
CA ILE A 222 -4.18 9.91 40.20
C ILE A 222 -5.47 9.53 39.46
N SER A 223 -6.35 10.50 39.26
CA SER A 223 -7.52 10.34 38.41
C SER A 223 -7.19 10.67 36.95
N TYR A 224 -8.03 10.24 36.01
CA TYR A 224 -7.80 10.48 34.58
C TYR A 224 -9.05 11.08 33.95
N SER A 225 -8.86 12.13 33.17
CA SER A 225 -9.88 12.64 32.25
C SER A 225 -9.60 12.13 30.84
N THR A 226 -10.63 11.99 30.00
CA THR A 226 -10.46 11.58 28.61
C THR A 226 -10.81 12.74 27.69
N LYS A 227 -9.92 13.04 26.74
CA LYS A 227 -10.14 14.02 25.68
C LYS A 227 -10.12 13.32 24.34
N ASN A 228 -11.11 13.59 23.50
CA ASN A 228 -11.12 13.11 22.12
C ASN A 228 -10.35 14.08 21.23
N VAL A 229 -9.33 13.59 20.54
CA VAL A 229 -8.53 14.32 19.57
C VAL A 229 -9.02 13.96 18.18
N ASN A 230 -9.32 14.96 17.35
CA ASN A 230 -9.66 14.76 15.95
C ASN A 230 -8.42 14.22 15.20
N LEU A 231 -8.61 13.16 14.41
CA LEU A 231 -7.55 12.56 13.59
C LEU A 231 -7.50 13.14 12.17
N GLU A 232 -8.46 13.99 11.78
CA GLU A 232 -8.38 14.68 10.49
C GLU A 232 -7.17 15.63 10.45
N PRO A 233 -6.22 15.44 9.50
CA PRO A 233 -5.06 16.30 9.36
C PRO A 233 -5.43 17.62 8.67
N ASN A 234 -4.64 18.66 8.89
CA ASN A 234 -4.92 20.02 8.41
C ASN A 234 -4.65 20.22 6.90
N GLY A 235 -3.93 19.30 6.25
CA GLY A 235 -3.60 19.34 4.83
C GLY A 235 -3.99 18.07 4.09
N ARG A 236 -3.64 18.03 2.80
CA ARG A 236 -3.85 16.88 1.92
C ARG A 236 -2.63 16.71 1.06
N GLU A 237 -1.98 15.55 1.21
CA GLU A 237 -0.75 15.24 0.50
C GLU A 237 -1.08 14.88 -0.94
N PHE A 238 -0.34 15.47 -1.88
CA PHE A 238 -0.35 15.02 -3.27
C PHE A 238 1.06 14.78 -3.75
N ASN A 239 1.25 13.58 -4.29
CA ASN A 239 2.49 13.12 -4.87
C ASN A 239 2.31 13.06 -6.37
N TYR A 240 3.22 13.68 -7.11
CA TYR A 240 3.19 13.73 -8.55
C TYR A 240 4.59 13.52 -9.09
N GLY A 241 4.67 12.89 -10.26
CA GLY A 241 5.98 12.61 -10.83
C GLY A 241 5.91 11.87 -12.14
N PHE A 242 7.11 11.55 -12.62
CA PHE A 242 7.29 10.74 -13.82
C PHE A 242 8.47 9.79 -13.65
N SER A 243 8.45 8.72 -14.43
CA SER A 243 9.57 7.81 -14.60
C SER A 243 9.79 7.52 -16.08
N TYR A 244 11.04 7.39 -16.47
CA TYR A 244 11.45 7.03 -17.82
C TYR A 244 12.42 5.86 -17.74
N LYS A 245 12.19 4.83 -18.54
CA LYS A 245 13.10 3.69 -18.68
C LYS A 245 13.35 3.48 -20.17
N LYS A 246 14.60 3.28 -20.57
CA LYS A 246 14.97 2.98 -21.95
C LYS A 246 16.03 1.90 -22.01
N ASP A 247 15.75 0.88 -22.81
CA ASP A 247 16.74 -0.10 -23.22
C ASP A 247 17.51 0.50 -24.42
N LEU A 248 18.76 0.89 -24.17
CA LEU A 248 19.65 1.45 -25.21
C LEU A 248 20.25 0.35 -26.08
N THR A 249 20.51 -0.81 -25.48
CA THR A 249 20.93 -2.07 -26.12
C THR A 249 20.36 -3.24 -25.31
N ASP A 250 20.49 -4.47 -25.81
CA ASP A 250 20.07 -5.68 -25.10
C ASP A 250 20.71 -5.83 -23.70
N ASP A 251 21.88 -5.22 -23.50
CA ASP A 251 22.65 -5.28 -22.25
C ASP A 251 22.56 -4.00 -21.42
N LEU A 252 22.07 -2.87 -21.96
CA LEU A 252 22.16 -1.54 -21.34
C LEU A 252 20.79 -0.88 -21.20
N THR A 253 20.34 -0.70 -19.96
CA THR A 253 19.12 0.03 -19.62
C THR A 253 19.46 1.30 -18.83
N LEU A 254 18.83 2.42 -19.17
CA LEU A 254 18.82 3.63 -18.35
C LEU A 254 17.44 3.85 -17.72
N ALA A 255 17.43 4.34 -16.49
CA ALA A 255 16.22 4.68 -15.77
C ALA A 255 16.35 6.04 -15.09
N LEU A 256 15.28 6.82 -15.13
CA LEU A 256 15.14 8.11 -14.46
C LEU A 256 13.78 8.12 -13.76
N LYS A 257 13.71 8.65 -12.54
CA LYS A 257 12.43 8.95 -11.88
C LYS A 257 12.54 10.28 -11.16
N HIS A 258 11.52 11.10 -11.26
CA HIS A 258 11.41 12.33 -10.48
C HIS A 258 10.02 12.41 -9.87
N SER A 259 9.97 12.84 -8.61
CA SER A 259 8.74 12.95 -7.85
C SER A 259 8.78 14.17 -6.94
N ILE A 260 7.60 14.74 -6.73
CA ILE A 260 7.38 15.89 -5.89
C ILE A 260 6.19 15.58 -4.99
N ALA A 261 6.37 15.82 -3.69
CA ALA A 261 5.33 15.68 -2.68
C ALA A 261 4.99 17.05 -2.11
N SER A 262 3.71 17.40 -2.13
CA SER A 262 3.16 18.61 -1.53
C SER A 262 2.34 18.23 -0.30
N ASN A 263 2.36 19.06 0.75
CA ASN A 263 1.66 18.79 2.01
C ASN A 263 2.00 17.41 2.61
N GLN A 264 3.28 17.06 2.64
CA GLN A 264 3.77 15.78 3.14
C GLN A 264 3.24 15.47 4.55
N ASN A 265 2.92 14.21 4.82
CA ASN A 265 2.24 13.73 6.02
C ASN A 265 0.90 14.42 6.25
N HIS A 266 0.27 14.88 5.16
CA HIS A 266 -0.97 15.64 5.17
C HIS A 266 -0.90 16.95 5.98
N SER A 267 0.25 17.61 6.03
CA SER A 267 0.44 18.88 6.76
C SER A 267 0.58 20.07 5.83
N ILE A 268 -0.25 21.11 5.99
CA ILE A 268 -0.12 22.38 5.22
C ILE A 268 1.18 23.15 5.53
N ASP A 269 1.80 22.87 6.67
CA ASP A 269 3.04 23.53 7.11
C ASP A 269 4.30 22.78 6.62
N SER A 270 4.11 21.68 5.89
CA SER A 270 5.24 20.91 5.35
C SER A 270 5.84 21.59 4.13
N ASN A 271 7.16 21.38 3.96
CA ASN A 271 7.85 21.83 2.76
C ASN A 271 7.50 20.93 1.57
N ILE A 272 7.63 21.49 0.37
CA ILE A 272 7.58 20.67 -0.85
C ILE A 272 8.84 19.81 -0.91
N VAL A 273 8.64 18.49 -0.96
CA VAL A 273 9.73 17.52 -1.06
C VAL A 273 9.91 17.11 -2.51
N ASN A 274 11.17 17.03 -2.94
CA ASN A 274 11.53 16.60 -4.28
C ASN A 274 12.50 15.42 -4.17
N SER A 275 12.26 14.38 -4.95
CA SER A 275 13.14 13.21 -5.02
C SER A 275 13.41 12.84 -6.48
N SER A 276 14.69 12.65 -6.79
CA SER A 276 15.17 12.25 -8.12
C SER A 276 15.99 10.97 -8.02
N TYR A 277 15.77 10.07 -8.95
CA TYR A 277 16.53 8.83 -9.14
C TYR A 277 17.11 8.78 -10.54
N LEU A 278 18.36 8.34 -10.64
CA LEU A 278 19.02 7.96 -11.89
C LEU A 278 19.61 6.56 -11.72
N GLY A 279 19.32 5.68 -12.66
CA GLY A 279 19.75 4.29 -12.66
C GLY A 279 20.32 3.85 -14.00
N MET A 280 21.22 2.88 -13.93
CA MET A 280 21.77 2.19 -15.09
C MET A 280 21.90 0.71 -14.77
N ALA A 281 21.49 -0.14 -15.71
CA ALA A 281 21.78 -1.57 -15.70
C ALA A 281 22.68 -1.89 -16.88
N TYR A 282 23.80 -2.57 -16.65
CA TYR A 282 24.67 -3.11 -17.69
C TYR A 282 24.97 -4.58 -17.39
N LYS A 283 24.45 -5.49 -18.20
CA LYS A 283 24.48 -6.95 -17.93
C LYS A 283 23.97 -7.24 -16.52
N ASP A 284 24.78 -7.90 -15.70
CA ASP A 284 24.44 -8.26 -14.33
C ASP A 284 24.68 -7.14 -13.29
N ILE A 285 25.16 -5.97 -13.72
CA ILE A 285 25.49 -4.86 -12.82
C ILE A 285 24.39 -3.80 -12.88
N LYS A 286 23.86 -3.42 -11.71
CA LYS A 286 22.88 -2.34 -11.55
C LYS A 286 23.43 -1.27 -10.63
N LEU A 287 23.41 -0.03 -11.10
CA LEU A 287 23.83 1.17 -10.37
C LEU A 287 22.67 2.14 -10.26
N GLY A 288 22.49 2.74 -9.09
CA GLY A 288 21.43 3.71 -8.85
C GLY A 288 21.86 4.82 -7.90
N PHE A 289 21.43 6.04 -8.20
CA PHE A 289 21.64 7.23 -7.39
C PHE A 289 20.30 7.87 -7.08
N VAL A 290 20.03 8.14 -5.80
CA VAL A 290 18.84 8.84 -5.33
C VAL A 290 19.27 10.12 -4.62
N LYS A 291 18.58 11.22 -4.91
CA LYS A 291 18.70 12.48 -4.16
C LYS A 291 17.31 12.88 -3.67
N SER A 292 17.12 12.91 -2.36
CA SER A 292 15.94 13.48 -1.73
C SER A 292 16.30 14.83 -1.08
N LEU A 293 15.57 15.88 -1.46
CA LEU A 293 15.78 17.25 -0.98
C LEU A 293 15.21 17.50 0.43
N GLU A 294 14.44 16.56 0.99
CA GLU A 294 13.92 16.64 2.36
C GLU A 294 14.99 16.32 3.41
N SER A 295 15.75 15.25 3.18
CA SER A 295 16.74 14.74 4.15
C SER A 295 18.15 15.27 3.89
N GLN A 296 18.37 16.02 2.80
CA GLN A 296 19.69 16.34 2.24
C GLN A 296 20.60 15.10 2.03
N LYS A 297 20.02 13.89 2.00
CA LYS A 297 20.79 12.66 1.80
C LYS A 297 20.94 12.36 0.31
N LEU A 298 22.17 12.02 -0.05
CA LEU A 298 22.53 11.41 -1.32
C LEU A 298 22.79 9.94 -1.05
N ASP A 299 21.96 9.08 -1.62
CA ASP A 299 22.10 7.63 -1.46
C ASP A 299 22.51 7.01 -2.80
N ALA A 300 23.57 6.21 -2.78
CA ALA A 300 24.05 5.46 -3.94
C ALA A 300 23.97 3.96 -3.63
N LYS A 301 23.41 3.18 -4.56
CA LYS A 301 23.27 1.72 -4.43
C LYS A 301 23.92 1.02 -5.62
N LEU A 302 24.76 0.04 -5.33
CA LEU A 302 25.32 -0.92 -6.29
C LEU A 302 24.74 -2.30 -6.00
N ALA A 303 24.22 -2.97 -7.02
CA ALA A 303 23.82 -4.36 -6.95
C ALA A 303 24.47 -5.13 -8.12
N TYR A 304 24.91 -6.37 -7.86
CA TYR A 304 25.40 -7.28 -8.89
C TYR A 304 24.83 -8.67 -8.66
N SER A 305 24.56 -9.42 -9.73
CA SER A 305 24.27 -10.86 -9.67
C SER A 305 25.39 -11.63 -10.37
N TYR A 306 25.73 -12.81 -9.86
CA TYR A 306 26.65 -13.72 -10.54
C TYR A 306 25.99 -15.09 -10.56
N ASN A 307 25.63 -15.57 -11.75
CA ASN A 307 25.07 -16.90 -11.95
C ASN A 307 26.21 -17.86 -12.31
N PHE A 308 26.34 -18.95 -11.55
CA PHE A 308 27.22 -20.08 -11.89
C PHE A 308 26.55 -21.01 -12.89
#